data_AF-A0A924AIT8-F1
#
_entry.id   AF-A0A924AIT8-F1
#
_cell.length_a   1.000
_cell.length_b   1.000
_cell.length_c   1.000
_cell.angle_alpha   90.00
_cell.angle_beta   90.00
_cell.angle_gamma   90.00
#
_symmetry.space_group_name_H-M   'P 1'
#
loop_
_entity.id
_entity.type
_entity.pdbx_description
1 polymer ?
#
loop_
_entity_poly.entity_id
_entity_poly.type
_entity_poly.pdbx_seq_one_letter_code
_entity_poly.pdbx_strand_id
1 'polypeptide(L)' 'MNEIDTILLNNRVVAFTTDGNSLSKNQYINHIETISDIVANGVRTFTSEEVRNNILTSK' A
#
# COMPACT_ATOMS: atom_id res chain seq x y z
N MET A 1 27.29 -2.70 -6.30
CA MET A 1 26.05 -2.06 -6.79
C MET A 1 26.36 -0.58 -6.88
N ASN A 2 26.26 0.03 -8.07
CA ASN A 2 26.62 1.43 -8.24
C ASN A 2 25.44 2.34 -7.82
N GLU A 3 25.70 3.61 -7.57
CA GLU A 3 24.70 4.58 -7.10
C GLU A 3 23.55 4.80 -8.11
N ILE A 4 23.85 4.64 -9.40
CA ILE A 4 22.90 4.77 -10.51
C ILE A 4 21.88 3.60 -10.49
N ASP A 5 22.32 2.37 -10.25
CA ASP A 5 21.48 1.18 -10.17
C ASP A 5 20.48 1.30 -9.01
N THR A 6 20.92 1.85 -7.87
CA THR A 6 20.06 2.08 -6.71
C THR A 6 18.98 3.11 -7.00
N ILE A 7 19.31 4.22 -7.67
CA ILE A 7 18.35 5.26 -8.05
C ILE A 7 17.31 4.70 -9.05
N LEU A 8 17.76 3.95 -10.07
CA LEU A 8 16.88 3.33 -11.05
C LEU A 8 15.91 2.32 -10.43
N LEU A 9 16.39 1.49 -9.50
CA LEU A 9 15.55 0.53 -8.80
C LEU A 9 14.54 1.19 -7.86
N ASN A 10 14.91 2.33 -7.26
CA ASN A 10 14.02 3.10 -6.40
C ASN A 10 12.94 3.83 -7.18
N ASN A 11 13.20 4.23 -8.43
CA ASN A 11 12.25 4.94 -9.28
C ASN A 11 11.34 4.04 -10.12
N ARG A 12 11.53 2.72 -10.05
CA ARG A 12 10.65 1.74 -10.72
C ARG A 12 9.25 1.77 -10.09
N VAL A 13 8.22 1.86 -10.93
CA VAL A 13 6.82 1.69 -10.51
C VAL A 13 6.60 0.24 -10.08
N VAL A 14 6.03 0.05 -8.89
CA VAL A 14 5.79 -1.28 -8.31
C VAL A 14 4.33 -1.52 -7.91
N ALA A 15 3.52 -0.47 -7.79
CA ALA A 15 2.13 -0.57 -7.40
C ALA A 15 1.28 0.58 -7.96
N PHE A 16 -0.04 0.42 -7.90
CA PHE A 16 -1.02 1.45 -8.20
C PHE A 16 -2.01 1.58 -7.03
N THR A 17 -2.42 2.80 -6.69
CA THR A 17 -3.46 3.05 -5.70
C THR A 17 -4.85 2.74 -6.27
N THR A 18 -5.86 2.67 -5.42
CA THR A 18 -7.27 2.52 -5.83
C THR A 18 -7.75 3.66 -6.74
N ASP A 19 -7.13 4.83 -6.62
CA ASP A 19 -7.40 6.01 -7.45
C ASP A 19 -6.62 6.00 -8.77
N GLY A 20 -5.81 4.96 -9.03
CA GLY A 20 -5.02 4.80 -10.25
C GLY A 20 -3.65 5.48 -10.24
N ASN A 21 -3.20 6.04 -9.11
CA ASN A 21 -1.89 6.68 -9.01
C ASN A 21 -0.77 5.63 -8.94
N SER A 22 0.31 5.83 -9.69
CA SER A 22 1.48 4.94 -9.64
C SER A 22 2.36 5.24 -8.42
N LEU A 23 2.91 4.19 -7.82
CA LEU A 23 3.88 4.28 -6.73
C LEU A 23 5.22 3.70 -7.18
N SER A 24 6.27 4.51 -7.07
CA SER A 24 7.65 4.03 -7.12
C SER A 24 7.96 3.14 -5.92
N LYS A 25 9.07 2.39 -5.96
CA LYS A 25 9.46 1.52 -4.84
C LYS A 25 9.53 2.25 -3.50
N ASN A 26 10.15 3.42 -3.46
CA ASN A 26 10.25 4.21 -2.22
C ASN A 26 8.88 4.74 -1.77
N GLN A 27 8.05 5.20 -2.72
CA GLN A 27 6.70 5.66 -2.42
C GLN A 27 5.83 4.53 -1.89
N TYR A 28 5.97 3.31 -2.42
CA TYR A 28 5.27 2.14 -1.94
C TYR A 28 5.69 1.76 -0.52
N ILE A 29 7.00 1.73 -0.22
CA ILE A 29 7.49 1.44 1.14
C ILE A 29 6.94 2.47 2.14
N ASN A 30 7.10 3.76 1.84
CA ASN A 30 6.58 4.84 2.69
C ASN A 30 5.06 4.73 2.89
N HIS A 31 4.32 4.32 1.86
CA HIS A 31 2.87 4.11 1.96
C HIS A 31 2.51 2.97 2.92
N ILE A 32 3.21 1.83 2.87
CA ILE A 32 3.01 0.71 3.79
C ILE A 32 3.40 1.08 5.23
N GLU A 33 4.49 1.81 5.42
CA GLU A 33 4.92 2.31 6.73
C GLU A 33 3.86 3.25 7.33
N THR A 34 3.34 4.17 6.52
CA THR A 34 2.25 5.09 6.93
C THR A 34 1.00 4.32 7.36
N ILE A 35 0.59 3.29 6.60
CA ILE A 35 -0.55 2.44 6.98
C ILE A 35 -0.26 1.72 8.30
N SER A 36 0.95 1.19 8.46
CA SER A 36 1.36 0.46 9.67
C SER A 36 1.31 1.35 10.90
N ASP A 37 1.77 2.60 10.80
CA ASP A 37 1.69 3.59 11.87
C ASP A 37 0.23 3.93 12.22
N ILE A 38 -0.62 4.12 11.21
CA ILE A 38 -2.04 4.42 11.42
C ILE A 38 -2.74 3.23 12.12
N VAL A 39 -2.41 2.00 11.75
CA VAL A 39 -2.91 0.78 12.42
C VAL A 39 -2.41 0.70 13.86
N ALA A 40 -1.13 0.99 14.11
CA ALA A 40 -0.57 1.02 15.47
C ALA A 40 -1.25 2.09 16.35
N ASN A 41 -1.72 3.19 15.74
CA ASN A 41 -2.49 4.24 16.40
C ASN A 41 -3.98 3.88 16.61
N GLY A 42 -4.37 2.63 16.36
CA GLY A 42 -5.70 2.12 16.71
C GLY A 42 -6.78 2.40 15.66
N VAL A 43 -6.40 2.65 14.39
CA VAL A 43 -7.39 2.70 13.32
C VAL A 43 -8.13 1.36 13.23
N ARG A 44 -9.42 1.42 12.93
CA ARG A 44 -10.22 0.21 12.72
C ARG A 44 -9.74 -0.54 11.47
N THR A 45 -9.33 -1.78 11.65
CA THR A 45 -9.05 -2.73 10.56
C THR A 45 -10.20 -3.71 10.40
N PHE A 46 -10.31 -4.32 9.22
CA PHE A 46 -11.29 -5.36 8.93
C PHE A 46 -10.58 -6.64 8.50
N THR A 47 -11.07 -7.77 8.98
CA THR A 47 -10.66 -9.09 8.51
C THR A 47 -11.20 -9.37 7.11
N SER A 48 -10.59 -10.32 6.40
CA SER A 48 -11.09 -10.74 5.09
C SER A 48 -12.52 -11.27 5.13
N GLU A 49 -12.93 -11.88 6.25
CA GLU A 49 -14.30 -12.34 6.45
C GLU A 49 -15.29 -11.18 6.62
N GLU A 50 -14.96 -10.16 7.42
CA GLU A 50 -15.78 -8.96 7.56
C GLU A 50 -15.97 -8.22 6.23
N VAL A 51 -14.88 -8.09 5.45
CA VAL A 51 -14.94 -7.47 4.11
C VAL A 51 -15.80 -8.31 3.16
N ARG A 52 -15.59 -9.64 3.13
CA ARG A 52 -16.37 -10.54 2.27
C ARG A 52 -17.85 -10.47 2.61
N ASN A 53 -18.20 -10.53 3.89
CA ASN A 53 -19.58 -10.45 4.34
C ASN A 53 -20.19 -9.12 3.91
N ASN A 54 -19.51 -7.99 4.15
CA ASN A 54 -20.00 -6.67 3.74
C ASN A 54 -20.32 -6.59 2.24
N ILE A 55 -19.43 -7.08 1.37
CA ILE A 55 -19.63 -7.05 -0.09
C ILE A 55 -20.79 -7.97 -0.50
N LEU A 56 -20.88 -9.16 0.09
CA LEU A 56 -21.89 -10.16 -0.29
C LEU A 56 -23.29 -9.86 0.27
N THR A 57 -23.38 -9.15 1.41
CA THR A 57 -24.66 -8.74 2.02
C THR A 57 -25.16 -7.39 1.54
N SER A 58 -24.35 -6.59 0.84
CA SER A 58 -24.76 -5.30 0.28
C SER A 58 -25.57 -5.42 -1.02
N LYS A 59 -26.39 -6.48 -1.16
CA LYS A 59 -27.16 -6.82 -2.35
C LYS A 59 -28.65 -6.89 -2.06
#